data_AF-A0A969JX97-F1
#
_entry.id   AF-A0A969JX97-F1
#
_cell.length_a   1.000
_cell.length_b   1.000
_cell.length_c   1.000
_cell.angle_alpha   90.00
_cell.angle_beta   90.00
_cell.angle_gamma   90.00
#
_symmetry.space_group_name_H-M   'P 1'
#
loop_
_entity.id
_entity.type
_entity.pdbx_description
1 polymer ?
#
loop_
_entity_poly.entity_id
_entity_poly.type
_entity_poly.pdbx_seq_one_letter_code
_entity_poly.pdbx_strand_id
1 'polypeptide(L)'
;MSLVDEAHQLSSLYGLVNVPSAVWIDEAGFVRRIDEGSYATTHNLGGFEFGRSDYAPMVANWVKQGDASEFVQPVGTLALARPSNEQALADPTFKLGVYFHRLGNEAKANQYWEAAQALNPASWNYARQDWSFTPELANDNWTRKFQTLEGQPYYKPIDGLDKSK
;
A
#
# COMPACT_ATOMS: atom_id res chain seq x y z
N MET A 1 9.80 -18.43 -7.28
CA MET A 1 10.78 -17.32 -7.19
C MET A 1 10.00 -16.08 -6.81
N SER A 2 10.37 -15.40 -5.72
CA SER A 2 9.71 -14.18 -5.26
C SER A 2 10.66 -13.01 -5.41
N LEU A 3 10.19 -11.90 -5.98
CA LEU A 3 10.95 -10.65 -6.08
C LEU A 3 10.74 -9.85 -4.78
N VAL A 4 11.81 -9.29 -4.22
CA VAL A 4 11.76 -8.44 -3.02
C VAL A 4 12.09 -7.01 -3.42
N ASP A 5 11.21 -6.07 -3.07
CA ASP A 5 11.45 -4.63 -3.24
C ASP A 5 12.17 -4.05 -2.01
N GLU A 6 13.49 -4.19 -1.97
CA GLU A 6 14.30 -3.73 -0.84
C GLU A 6 14.43 -2.20 -0.75
N ALA A 7 14.04 -1.48 -1.80
CA ALA A 7 14.26 -0.04 -1.94
C ALA A 7 12.95 0.76 -2.03
N HIS A 8 11.82 0.11 -1.76
CA HIS A 8 10.48 0.73 -1.76
C HIS A 8 10.08 1.34 -3.11
N GLN A 9 10.67 0.84 -4.20
CA GLN A 9 10.48 1.39 -5.54
C GLN A 9 9.06 1.19 -6.06
N LEU A 10 8.43 0.05 -5.77
CA LEU A 10 7.08 -0.24 -6.26
C LEU A 10 6.06 0.72 -5.64
N SER A 11 6.18 0.97 -4.34
CA SER A 11 5.34 1.95 -3.65
C SER A 11 5.56 3.37 -4.17
N SER A 12 6.81 3.77 -4.45
CA SER A 12 7.08 5.08 -5.06
C SER A 12 6.46 5.22 -6.46
N LEU A 13 6.58 4.17 -7.29
CA LEU A 13 6.14 4.21 -8.69
C LEU A 13 4.62 4.21 -8.82
N TYR A 14 3.93 3.42 -8.00
CA TYR A 14 2.48 3.23 -8.09
C TYR A 14 1.70 3.97 -6.99
N GLY A 15 2.38 4.73 -6.13
CA GLY A 15 1.75 5.47 -5.04
C GLY A 15 1.10 4.57 -3.99
N LEU A 16 1.62 3.35 -3.77
CA LEU A 16 1.04 2.40 -2.82
C LEU A 16 1.32 2.85 -1.39
N VAL A 17 0.28 3.17 -0.62
CA VAL A 17 0.43 3.64 0.76
C VAL A 17 0.18 2.55 1.80
N ASN A 18 -0.48 1.45 1.41
CA ASN A 18 -0.75 0.31 2.29
C ASN A 18 -0.52 -1.03 1.55
N VAL A 19 -0.46 -2.13 2.31
CA VAL A 19 -0.34 -3.51 1.78
C VAL A 19 -1.32 -4.46 2.50
N PRO A 20 -1.82 -5.52 1.84
CA PRO A 20 -1.57 -5.90 0.45
C PRO A 20 -2.25 -4.94 -0.53
N SER A 21 -1.56 -4.71 -1.65
CA SER A 21 -2.03 -3.93 -2.78
C SER A 21 -1.70 -4.67 -4.07
N ALA A 22 -2.48 -4.45 -5.11
CA ALA A 22 -2.32 -5.10 -6.41
C ALA A 22 -2.33 -4.08 -7.55
N VAL A 23 -1.43 -4.29 -8.51
CA VAL A 23 -1.36 -3.55 -9.77
C VAL A 23 -1.59 -4.56 -10.89
N TRP A 24 -2.67 -4.40 -11.64
CA TRP A 24 -3.01 -5.28 -12.75
C TRP A 24 -2.42 -4.70 -14.03
N ILE A 25 -1.61 -5.46 -14.74
CA ILE A 25 -0.93 -5.03 -15.95
C ILE A 25 -1.25 -6.03 -17.06
N ASP A 26 -1.81 -5.55 -18.18
CA ASP A 26 -2.09 -6.42 -19.32
C ASP A 26 -0.82 -6.80 -20.09
N GLU A 27 -0.94 -7.70 -21.07
CA GLU A 27 0.18 -8.20 -21.87
C GLU A 27 0.86 -7.12 -22.73
N ALA A 28 0.17 -6.00 -22.98
CA ALA A 28 0.72 -4.85 -23.68
C ALA A 28 1.43 -3.87 -22.74
N GLY A 29 1.44 -4.13 -21.43
CA GLY A 29 2.09 -3.32 -20.42
C GLY A 29 1.25 -2.17 -19.88
N PHE A 30 -0.06 -2.12 -20.17
CA PHE A 30 -0.93 -1.10 -19.60
C PHE A 30 -1.44 -1.51 -18.24
N VAL A 31 -1.37 -0.57 -17.29
CA VAL A 31 -2.03 -0.74 -16.00
C VAL A 31 -3.54 -0.68 -16.20
N ARG A 32 -4.25 -1.69 -15.68
CA ARG A 32 -5.71 -1.84 -15.80
C ARG A 32 -6.45 -1.60 -14.50
N ARG A 33 -5.78 -1.76 -13.36
CA ARG A 33 -6.26 -1.41 -12.02
C ARG A 33 -5.10 -1.21 -11.05
N ILE A 34 -5.30 -0.39 -10.03
CA ILE A 34 -4.47 -0.32 -8.83
C ILE A 34 -5.43 -0.31 -7.64
N ASP A 35 -5.36 -1.35 -6.81
CA ASP A 35 -6.28 -1.52 -5.68
C ASP A 35 -5.49 -1.77 -4.39
N GLU A 36 -5.98 -1.19 -3.29
CA GLU A 36 -5.52 -1.51 -1.94
C GLU A 36 -6.45 -2.53 -1.28
N GLY A 37 -5.95 -3.24 -0.26
CA GLY A 37 -6.76 -4.26 0.43
C GLY A 37 -7.10 -5.44 -0.47
N SER A 38 -6.20 -5.77 -1.40
CA SER A 38 -6.34 -6.80 -2.43
C SER A 38 -6.21 -8.23 -1.87
N TYR A 39 -6.86 -8.51 -0.75
CA TYR A 39 -6.88 -9.83 -0.13
C TYR A 39 -7.69 -10.81 -0.97
N ALA A 40 -7.32 -12.09 -0.89
CA ALA A 40 -8.07 -13.19 -1.49
C ALA A 40 -9.15 -13.78 -0.54
N THR A 41 -9.15 -13.37 0.73
CA THR A 41 -10.13 -13.80 1.74
C THR A 41 -10.37 -12.69 2.75
N THR A 42 -11.44 -12.82 3.52
CA THR A 42 -11.69 -11.97 4.70
C THR A 42 -10.90 -12.48 5.90
N HIS A 43 -10.50 -11.54 6.76
CA HIS A 43 -9.73 -11.77 7.97
C HIS A 43 -10.41 -11.08 9.15
N ASN A 44 -10.29 -11.66 10.34
CA ASN A 44 -10.73 -11.06 11.59
C ASN A 44 -9.55 -10.94 12.55
N LEU A 45 -9.27 -9.73 13.02
CA LEU A 45 -8.26 -9.45 14.03
C LEU A 45 -8.91 -8.67 15.18
N GLY A 46 -9.16 -9.35 16.30
CA GLY A 46 -9.68 -8.70 17.51
C GLY A 46 -11.02 -7.98 17.31
N GLY A 47 -11.91 -8.50 16.47
CA GLY A 47 -13.20 -7.89 16.16
C GLY A 47 -13.18 -6.88 15.01
N PHE A 48 -12.01 -6.59 14.43
CA PHE A 48 -11.89 -5.85 13.19
C PHE A 48 -11.85 -6.81 12.01
N GLU A 49 -12.87 -6.76 11.15
CA GLU A 49 -12.93 -7.52 9.90
C GLU A 49 -12.38 -6.68 8.74
N PHE A 50 -11.49 -7.29 7.95
CA PHE A 50 -10.91 -6.66 6.75
C PHE A 50 -10.63 -7.69 5.66
N GLY A 51 -10.38 -7.19 4.45
CA GLY A 51 -10.19 -8.01 3.26
C GLY A 51 -11.50 -8.29 2.52
N ARG A 52 -11.40 -9.11 1.48
CA ARG A 52 -12.52 -9.44 0.58
C ARG A 52 -12.27 -10.81 -0.05
N SER A 53 -13.32 -11.50 -0.45
CA SER A 53 -13.25 -12.86 -1.04
C SER A 53 -13.51 -12.89 -2.55
N ASP A 54 -13.93 -11.77 -3.12
CA ASP A 54 -14.27 -11.61 -4.54
C ASP A 54 -13.07 -11.14 -5.39
N TYR A 55 -11.95 -10.71 -4.78
CA TYR A 55 -10.79 -10.22 -5.54
C TYR A 55 -10.17 -11.29 -6.46
N ALA A 56 -9.97 -12.51 -5.96
CA ALA A 56 -9.43 -13.60 -6.77
C ALA A 56 -10.39 -14.01 -7.92
N PRO A 57 -11.72 -14.14 -7.69
CA PRO A 57 -12.69 -14.26 -8.78
C PRO A 57 -12.63 -13.15 -9.83
N MET A 58 -12.39 -11.90 -9.45
CA MET A 58 -12.23 -10.80 -10.41
C MET A 58 -11.01 -10.99 -11.30
N VAL A 59 -9.85 -11.34 -10.73
CA VAL A 59 -8.63 -11.65 -11.52
C VAL A 59 -8.91 -12.79 -12.49
N ALA A 60 -9.56 -13.87 -12.02
CA ALA A 60 -9.90 -15.01 -12.86
C ALA A 60 -10.89 -14.66 -13.98
N ASN A 61 -11.82 -13.73 -13.74
CA ASN A 61 -12.70 -13.18 -14.77
C ASN A 61 -11.89 -12.42 -15.82
N TRP A 62 -10.99 -11.53 -15.40
CA TRP A 62 -10.14 -10.77 -16.31
C TRP A 62 -9.25 -11.67 -17.17
N VAL A 63 -8.62 -12.69 -16.59
CA VAL A 63 -7.82 -13.67 -17.36
C VAL A 63 -8.64 -14.35 -18.47
N LYS A 64 -9.94 -14.59 -18.25
CA LYS A 64 -10.82 -15.25 -19.24
C LYS A 64 -11.39 -14.28 -20.27
N GLN A 65 -11.68 -13.04 -19.88
CA GLN A 65 -12.40 -12.09 -20.71
C GLN A 65 -11.51 -11.00 -21.35
N GLY A 66 -10.27 -10.86 -20.87
CA GLY A 66 -9.37 -9.78 -21.28
C GLY A 66 -10.03 -8.41 -21.12
N ASP A 67 -9.97 -7.60 -22.17
CA ASP A 67 -10.56 -6.26 -22.20
C ASP A 67 -12.08 -6.21 -22.01
N ALA A 68 -12.77 -7.33 -22.22
CA ALA A 68 -14.22 -7.41 -22.03
C ALA A 68 -14.63 -7.57 -20.54
N SER A 69 -13.67 -7.78 -19.64
CA SER A 69 -13.95 -7.92 -18.21
C SER A 69 -14.53 -6.62 -17.63
N GLU A 70 -15.64 -6.74 -16.89
CA GLU A 70 -16.24 -5.60 -16.18
C GLU A 70 -15.31 -5.00 -15.10
N PHE A 71 -14.30 -5.75 -14.68
CA PHE A 71 -13.40 -5.33 -13.62
C PHE A 71 -12.24 -4.48 -14.14
N VAL A 72 -11.87 -4.53 -15.41
CA VAL A 72 -10.76 -3.69 -15.91
C VAL A 72 -11.21 -2.26 -16.18
N GLN A 73 -10.32 -1.30 -15.92
CA GLN A 73 -10.52 0.05 -16.40
C GLN A 73 -10.05 0.17 -17.86
N PRO A 74 -10.64 1.09 -18.66
CA PRO A 74 -10.15 1.38 -20.00
C PRO A 74 -8.69 1.87 -19.96
N VAL A 75 -7.94 1.54 -21.00
CA VAL A 75 -6.56 2.01 -21.12
C VAL A 75 -6.51 3.53 -21.09
N GLY A 76 -5.59 4.08 -20.28
CA GLY A 76 -5.36 5.52 -20.17
C GLY A 76 -6.31 6.28 -19.24
N THR A 77 -7.30 5.63 -18.62
CA THR A 77 -8.17 6.29 -17.63
C THR A 77 -7.55 6.32 -16.25
N LEU A 78 -6.61 5.42 -15.96
CA LEU A 78 -5.88 5.40 -14.69
C LEU A 78 -4.85 6.52 -14.65
N ALA A 79 -5.09 7.48 -13.77
CA ALA A 79 -4.13 8.51 -13.41
C ALA A 79 -3.64 8.26 -11.99
N LEU A 80 -2.33 8.08 -11.82
CA LEU A 80 -1.73 8.10 -10.49
C LEU A 80 -1.90 9.50 -9.91
N ALA A 81 -2.38 9.56 -8.66
CA ALA A 81 -2.50 10.81 -7.94
C ALA A 81 -1.11 11.47 -7.85
N ARG A 82 -1.03 12.75 -8.22
CA ARG A 82 0.21 13.51 -8.05
C ARG A 82 0.40 13.75 -6.55
N PRO A 83 1.55 13.34 -5.96
CA PRO A 83 1.80 13.58 -4.55
C PRO A 83 1.85 15.08 -4.26
N SER A 84 1.43 15.47 -3.05
CA SER A 84 1.74 16.80 -2.52
C SER A 84 3.24 17.01 -2.40
N ASN A 85 3.70 18.25 -2.21
CA ASN A 85 5.12 18.53 -1.99
C ASN A 85 5.67 17.76 -0.77
N GLU A 86 4.88 17.64 0.30
CA GLU A 86 5.26 16.88 1.50
C GLU A 86 5.34 15.38 1.22
N GLN A 87 4.35 14.82 0.52
CA GLN A 87 4.35 13.41 0.11
C GLN A 87 5.52 13.10 -0.83
N ALA A 88 5.84 14.00 -1.74
CA ALA A 88 6.99 13.87 -2.64
C ALA A 88 8.32 13.94 -1.88
N LEU A 89 8.39 14.70 -0.78
CA LEU A 89 9.57 14.74 0.10
C LEU A 89 9.65 13.52 1.02
N ALA A 90 8.52 12.92 1.39
CA ALA A 90 8.48 11.75 2.27
C ALA A 90 9.23 10.55 1.69
N ASP A 91 9.14 10.32 0.38
CA ASP A 91 9.80 9.19 -0.30
C ASP A 91 11.34 9.20 -0.22
N PRO A 92 12.06 10.26 -0.65
CA PRO A 92 13.51 10.33 -0.47
C PRO A 92 13.91 10.37 1.00
N THR A 93 13.08 10.96 1.88
CA THR A 93 13.31 10.95 3.33
C THR A 93 13.29 9.52 3.87
N PHE A 94 12.29 8.73 3.48
CA PHE A 94 12.19 7.32 3.85
C PHE A 94 13.40 6.51 3.34
N LYS A 95 13.82 6.75 2.10
CA LYS A 95 14.98 6.09 1.49
C LYS A 95 16.29 6.42 2.20
N LEU A 96 16.43 7.61 2.79
CA LEU A 96 17.56 7.93 3.68
C LEU A 96 17.54 7.06 4.94
N GLY A 97 16.36 6.81 5.52
CA GLY A 97 16.22 5.87 6.62
C GLY A 97 16.70 4.47 6.27
N VAL A 98 16.25 3.94 5.12
CA VAL A 98 16.70 2.64 4.58
C VAL A 98 18.22 2.62 4.35
N TYR A 99 18.79 3.71 3.82
CA TYR A 99 20.23 3.83 3.60
C TYR A 99 21.02 3.77 4.91
N PHE A 100 20.63 4.55 5.93
CA PHE A 100 21.34 4.56 7.21
C PHE A 100 21.19 3.25 7.97
N HIS A 101 20.03 2.60 7.90
CA HIS A 101 19.83 1.27 8.46
C HIS A 101 20.79 0.25 7.82
N ARG A 102 20.94 0.26 6.48
CA ARG A 102 21.90 -0.62 5.78
C ARG A 102 23.36 -0.40 6.21
N LEU A 103 23.69 0.78 6.74
CA LEU A 103 25.00 1.09 7.30
C LEU A 103 25.12 0.76 8.80
N GLY A 104 24.08 0.21 9.42
CA GLY A 104 24.01 -0.07 10.86
C GLY A 104 23.84 1.18 11.74
N ASN A 105 23.41 2.31 11.16
CA ASN A 105 23.15 3.54 11.90
C ASN A 105 21.66 3.69 12.24
N GLU A 106 21.22 2.93 13.25
CA GLU A 106 19.84 2.90 13.72
C GLU A 106 19.31 4.27 14.12
N ALA A 107 20.13 5.09 14.79
CA ALA A 107 19.71 6.40 15.25
C ALA A 107 19.31 7.33 14.09
N LYS A 108 20.10 7.33 13.00
CA LYS A 108 19.73 8.08 11.79
C LYS A 108 18.59 7.42 11.03
N ALA A 109 18.55 6.08 10.98
CA ALA A 109 17.47 5.36 10.32
C ALA A 109 16.10 5.79 10.89
N ASN A 110 15.96 5.69 12.21
CA ASN A 110 14.75 6.06 12.93
C ASN A 110 14.40 7.54 12.75
N GLN A 111 15.39 8.44 12.86
CA GLN A 111 15.17 9.87 12.61
C GLN A 111 14.52 10.13 11.24
N TYR A 112 15.01 9.48 10.19
CA TYR A 112 14.48 9.67 8.83
C TYR A 112 13.15 8.95 8.61
N TRP A 113 12.94 7.77 9.20
CA TRP A 113 11.65 7.09 9.12
C TRP A 113 10.54 7.84 9.88
N GLU A 114 10.83 8.40 11.05
CA GLU A 114 9.91 9.27 11.79
C GLU A 114 9.56 10.53 10.96
N ALA A 115 10.57 11.17 10.37
CA ALA A 115 10.35 12.33 9.51
C ALA A 115 9.49 11.99 8.26
N ALA A 116 9.73 10.84 7.63
CA ALA A 116 8.92 10.38 6.50
C ALA A 116 7.47 10.10 6.90
N GLN A 117 7.25 9.50 8.07
CA GLN A 117 5.92 9.28 8.63
C GLN A 117 5.20 10.59 8.94
N ALA A 118 5.91 11.62 9.43
CA ALA A 118 5.34 12.95 9.65
C ALA A 118 4.97 13.67 8.34
N LEU A 119 5.77 13.51 7.28
CA LEU A 119 5.52 14.10 5.96
C LEU A 119 4.37 13.43 5.19
N ASN A 120 4.16 12.13 5.39
CA ASN A 120 3.06 11.38 4.77
C ASN A 120 2.41 10.42 5.78
N PRO A 121 1.60 10.93 6.72
CA PRO A 121 1.00 10.13 7.78
C PRO A 121 0.03 9.07 7.26
N ALA A 122 -0.49 9.23 6.04
CA ALA A 122 -1.35 8.23 5.40
C ALA A 122 -0.59 6.97 4.94
N SER A 123 0.74 7.03 4.81
CA SER A 123 1.57 5.89 4.42
C SER A 123 1.73 4.88 5.56
N TRP A 124 0.95 3.82 5.51
CA TRP A 124 1.11 2.65 6.36
C TRP A 124 2.39 1.88 6.07
N ASN A 125 2.88 1.95 4.83
CA ASN A 125 4.11 1.27 4.43
C ASN A 125 5.34 1.83 5.16
N TYR A 126 5.43 3.15 5.35
CA TYR A 126 6.53 3.75 6.10
C TYR A 126 6.55 3.30 7.55
N ALA A 127 5.38 3.32 8.19
CA ALA A 127 5.22 2.89 9.58
C ALA A 127 5.54 1.39 9.74
N ARG A 128 5.06 0.53 8.84
CA ARG A 128 5.29 -0.92 8.90
C ARG A 128 6.74 -1.31 8.61
N GLN A 129 7.46 -0.58 7.77
CA GLN A 129 8.88 -0.84 7.56
C GLN A 129 9.67 -0.58 8.85
N ASP A 130 9.41 0.55 9.51
CA ASP A 130 10.03 0.89 10.78
C ASP A 130 9.76 -0.19 11.84
N TRP A 131 8.49 -0.61 11.99
CA TRP A 131 8.11 -1.63 12.96
C TRP A 131 8.60 -3.05 12.62
N SER A 132 9.02 -3.30 11.39
CA SER A 132 9.55 -4.62 11.00
C SER A 132 10.85 -4.99 11.74
N PHE A 133 11.55 -3.99 12.29
CA PHE A 133 12.75 -4.17 13.11
C PHE A 133 12.46 -4.33 14.61
N THR A 134 11.23 -4.07 15.05
CA THR A 134 10.74 -4.26 16.42
C THR A 134 9.43 -5.08 16.42
N PRO A 135 9.47 -6.35 16.00
CA PRO A 135 8.26 -7.16 15.80
C PRO A 135 7.40 -7.32 17.06
N GLU A 136 8.02 -7.29 18.24
CA GLU A 136 7.34 -7.34 19.53
C GLU A 136 6.46 -6.09 19.81
N LEU A 137 6.75 -4.96 19.17
CA LEU A 137 5.98 -3.72 19.29
C LEU A 137 5.01 -3.49 18.13
N ALA A 138 5.10 -4.28 17.05
CA ALA A 138 4.39 -4.03 15.81
C ALA A 138 2.86 -3.98 15.98
N ASN A 139 2.29 -4.88 16.79
CA ASN A 139 0.84 -4.92 17.03
C ASN A 139 0.34 -3.70 17.82
N ASP A 140 1.09 -3.27 18.84
CA ASP A 140 0.74 -2.11 19.66
C ASP A 140 0.86 -0.82 18.85
N ASN A 141 1.92 -0.70 18.05
CA ASN A 141 2.12 0.43 17.15
C ASN A 141 1.03 0.48 16.06
N TRP A 142 0.66 -0.67 15.48
CA TRP A 142 -0.45 -0.75 14.54
C TRP A 142 -1.76 -0.30 15.18
N THR A 143 -2.07 -0.79 16.38
CA THR A 143 -3.31 -0.44 17.11
C THR A 143 -3.38 1.06 17.38
N ARG A 144 -2.27 1.66 17.85
CA ARG A 144 -2.20 3.10 18.12
C ARG A 144 -2.43 3.92 16.84
N LYS A 145 -1.78 3.56 15.73
CA LYS A 145 -1.97 4.24 14.44
C LYS A 145 -3.37 4.00 13.87
N PHE A 146 -3.96 2.82 14.07
CA PHE A 146 -5.28 2.47 13.57
C PHE A 146 -6.36 3.33 14.24
N GLN A 147 -6.21 3.58 15.54
CA GLN A 147 -7.11 4.46 16.29
C GLN A 147 -7.11 5.90 15.77
N THR A 148 -6.02 6.38 15.16
CA THR A 148 -5.97 7.75 14.58
C THR A 148 -6.76 7.88 13.29
N LEU A 149 -7.31 6.80 12.74
CA LEU A 149 -8.18 6.89 11.56
C LEU A 149 -9.55 7.48 11.88
N GLU A 150 -9.98 7.50 13.15
CA GLU A 150 -11.25 8.11 13.58
C GLU A 150 -12.47 7.65 12.75
N GLY A 151 -12.48 6.38 12.34
CA GLY A 151 -13.56 5.79 11.53
C GLY A 151 -13.37 5.89 10.01
N GLN A 152 -12.31 6.57 9.53
CA GLN A 152 -11.87 6.49 8.14
C GLN A 152 -11.44 5.06 7.79
N PRO A 153 -11.63 4.63 6.52
CA PRO A 153 -11.35 3.26 6.14
C PRO A 153 -9.84 2.99 6.16
N TYR A 154 -9.48 1.78 6.64
CA TYR A 154 -8.09 1.33 6.74
C TYR A 154 -7.41 1.09 5.38
N TYR A 155 -8.20 0.61 4.41
CA TYR A 155 -7.84 0.52 2.99
C TYR A 155 -8.72 1.47 2.21
N LYS A 156 -8.18 2.12 1.18
CA LYS A 156 -9.02 2.92 0.29
C LYS A 156 -10.10 2.01 -0.35
N PRO A 157 -11.38 2.44 -0.39
CA PRO A 157 -12.41 1.71 -1.13
C PRO A 157 -12.01 1.51 -2.59
N ILE A 158 -12.31 0.33 -3.13
CA ILE A 158 -11.95 -0.01 -4.50
C ILE A 158 -12.96 0.61 -5.47
N ASP A 159 -12.45 1.52 -6.33
CA ASP A 159 -13.25 2.24 -7.31
C ASP A 159 -13.97 1.26 -8.25
N GLY A 160 -15.29 1.46 -8.40
CA GLY A 160 -16.19 0.64 -9.20
C GLY A 160 -16.73 -0.63 -8.51
N LEU A 161 -16.28 -0.94 -7.30
CA LEU A 161 -16.73 -2.12 -6.54
C LEU A 161 -17.35 -1.76 -5.20
N ASP A 162 -16.65 -0.90 -4.45
CA ASP A 162 -17.06 -0.54 -3.12
C ASP A 162 -17.87 0.76 -3.20
N LYS A 163 -19.02 0.79 -2.52
CA LYS A 163 -19.80 2.03 -2.39
C LYS A 163 -19.00 2.99 -1.52
N SER A 164 -18.79 4.22 -1.99
CA SER A 164 -18.32 5.30 -1.13
C SER A 164 -19.29 5.44 0.04
N LYS A 165 -18.80 5.22 1.26
CA LYS A 165 -19.55 5.46 2.50
C LYS A 165 -19.75 6.95 2.72
#